data_AF-A0A1I0NYB6-F1
#
_entry.id   AF-A0A1I0NYB6-F1
#
_cell.length_a   1.000
_cell.length_b   1.000
_cell.length_c   1.000
_cell.angle_alpha   90.00
_cell.angle_beta   90.00
_cell.angle_gamma   90.00
#
_symmetry.space_group_name_H-M   'P 1'
#
loop_
_entity.id
_entity.type
_entity.pdbx_description
1 polymer ?
#
loop_
_entity_poly.entity_id
_entity_poly.type
_entity_poly.pdbx_seq_one_letter_code
_entity_poly.pdbx_strand_id
1 'polypeptide(L)' 'MARKIKFAATHFSIAFSMSYAVNQNVAISTIVGIAEPIAFALGRDMSRGDKGGLRLSAAA' A
#
# COMPACT_ATOMS: atom_id res chain seq x y z
N MET A 1 -7.32 12.28 -10.69
CA MET A 1 -6.52 11.13 -11.15
C MET A 1 -5.02 11.27 -10.89
N ALA A 2 -4.39 12.38 -11.24
CA ALA A 2 -2.94 12.59 -11.08
C ALA A 2 -2.36 12.23 -9.69
N ARG A 3 -3.05 12.59 -8.60
CA ARG A 3 -2.58 12.29 -7.24
C ARG A 3 -2.45 10.79 -6.94
N LYS A 4 -3.39 9.98 -7.43
CA LYS A 4 -3.38 8.52 -7.22
C LYS A 4 -2.26 7.85 -8.02
N ILE A 5 -2.03 8.31 -9.24
CA ILE A 5 -0.94 7.84 -10.11
C ILE A 5 0.41 8.19 -9.48
N LYS A 6 0.60 9.43 -9.02
CA LYS A 6 1.83 9.85 -8.33
C LYS A 6 2.07 9.00 -7.08
N PHE A 7 1.03 8.79 -6.26
CA PHE A 7 1.14 7.95 -5.06
C PHE A 7 1.56 6.52 -5.39
N ALA A 8 0.90 5.87 -6.36
CA ALA A 8 1.22 4.50 -6.77
C ALA A 8 2.62 4.40 -7.37
N ALA A 9 3.02 5.34 -8.23
CA ALA A 9 4.33 5.36 -8.86
C ALA A 9 5.46 5.52 -7.83
N THR A 10 5.32 6.44 -6.87
CA THR A 10 6.35 6.64 -5.85
C THR A 10 6.49 5.41 -4.95
N HIS A 11 5.39 4.76 -4.56
CA HIS A 11 5.43 3.55 -3.74
C HIS A 11 6.08 2.37 -4.47
N PHE A 12 5.67 2.15 -5.73
CA PHE A 12 6.27 1.14 -6.61
C PHE A 12 7.78 1.36 -6.76
N SER A 13 8.21 2.58 -7.07
CA SER A 13 9.64 2.89 -7.26
C SER A 13 10.47 2.62 -6.01
N ILE A 14 9.97 2.96 -4.81
CA ILE A 14 10.69 2.71 -3.56
C ILE A 14 10.78 1.21 -3.27
N ALA A 15 9.64 0.50 -3.31
CA ALA A 15 9.60 -0.95 -3.04
C ALA A 15 10.45 -1.75 -4.05
N PHE A 16 10.36 -1.41 -5.34
CA PHE A 16 11.20 -2.00 -6.38
C PHE A 16 12.70 -1.72 -6.15
N SER A 17 13.07 -0.46 -5.90
CA SER A 17 14.49 -0.08 -5.73
C SER A 17 15.10 -0.73 -4.50
N MET A 18 14.36 -0.80 -3.38
CA MET A 18 14.83 -1.44 -2.15
C MET A 18 15.01 -2.96 -2.34
N SER A 19 14.03 -3.61 -2.99
CA SER A 19 14.11 -5.05 -3.29
C SER A 19 15.26 -5.36 -4.25
N TYR A 20 15.43 -4.52 -5.28
CA TYR A 20 16.50 -4.70 -6.27
C TYR A 20 17.89 -4.46 -5.66
N ALA A 21 18.05 -3.45 -4.80
CA ALA A 21 19.30 -3.20 -4.10
C ALA A 21 19.79 -4.44 -3.33
N VAL A 22 18.88 -5.17 -2.68
CA VAL A 22 19.21 -6.36 -1.88
C VAL A 22 19.37 -7.61 -2.73
N ASN A 23 18.49 -7.85 -3.69
CA ASN A 23 18.39 -9.12 -4.41
C ASN A 23 19.11 -9.13 -5.77
N GLN A 24 19.40 -7.95 -6.33
CA GLN A 24 19.94 -7.75 -7.68
C GLN A 24 19.16 -8.48 -8.79
N ASN A 25 17.91 -8.88 -8.50
CA ASN A 25 17.05 -9.65 -9.39
C ASN A 25 15.83 -8.82 -9.77
N VAL A 26 15.76 -8.45 -11.06
CA VAL A 26 14.70 -7.59 -11.61
C VAL A 26 13.33 -8.25 -11.52
N ALA A 27 13.23 -9.56 -11.77
CA ALA A 27 11.95 -10.27 -11.79
C ALA A 27 11.31 -10.28 -10.39
N ILE A 28 12.08 -10.65 -9.36
CA ILE A 28 11.62 -10.68 -7.97
C ILE A 28 11.26 -9.26 -7.51
N SER A 29 12.11 -8.28 -7.83
CA SER A 29 11.90 -6.89 -7.42
C SER A 29 10.63 -6.28 -8.02
N THR A 30 10.28 -6.68 -9.25
CA THR A 30 9.04 -6.24 -9.91
C THR A 30 7.81 -6.79 -9.22
N ILE A 31 7.82 -8.09 -8.87
CA ILE A 31 6.72 -8.73 -8.14
C ILE A 31 6.53 -8.05 -6.79
N VAL A 32 7.62 -7.82 -6.05
CA VAL A 32 7.59 -7.14 -4.74
C VAL A 32 7.07 -5.72 -4.87
N GLY A 33 7.54 -4.95 -5.86
CA GLY A 33 7.10 -3.58 -6.12
C GLY A 33 5.60 -3.44 -6.37
N ILE A 34 4.94 -4.47 -6.89
CA ILE A 34 3.48 -4.52 -7.13
C ILE A 34 2.72 -5.11 -5.93
N ALA A 35 3.27 -6.16 -5.29
CA ALA A 35 2.60 -6.86 -4.20
C ALA A 35 2.47 -5.99 -2.95
N GLU A 36 3.51 -5.24 -2.58
CA GLU A 36 3.50 -4.35 -1.41
C GLU A 36 2.36 -3.31 -1.42
N PRO A 37 2.16 -2.50 -2.48
CA PRO A 37 1.09 -1.51 -2.48
C PRO A 37 -0.31 -2.14 -2.44
N ILE A 38 -0.49 -3.35 -2.99
CA ILE A 38 -1.75 -4.09 -2.89
C ILE A 38 -1.98 -4.58 -1.46
N ALA A 39 -0.96 -5.19 -0.84
CA ALA A 39 -1.03 -5.65 0.54
C ALA A 39 -1.29 -4.48 1.51
N PHE A 40 -0.65 -3.33 1.31
CA PHE A 40 -0.90 -2.13 2.11
C PHE A 40 -2.32 -1.59 1.92
N ALA A 41 -2.81 -1.52 0.66
CA ALA A 41 -4.17 -1.07 0.39
C ALA A 41 -5.21 -2.01 1.02
N LEU A 42 -5.01 -3.32 0.87
CA LEU A 42 -5.88 -4.37 1.43
C LEU A 42 -5.87 -4.37 2.96
N GLY A 43 -4.69 -4.35 3.58
CA GLY A 43 -4.54 -4.31 5.03
C GLY A 43 -5.16 -3.05 5.64
N ARG A 44 -5.07 -1.91 4.95
CA ARG A 44 -5.75 -0.68 5.34
C ARG A 44 -7.27 -0.79 5.25
N ASP A 45 -7.81 -1.44 4.23
CA ASP A 45 -9.25 -1.67 4.10
C ASP A 45 -9.76 -2.62 5.19
N MET A 46 -9.03 -3.71 5.47
CA MET A 46 -9.32 -4.59 6.60
C MET A 46 -9.27 -3.86 7.95
N SER A 47 -8.23 -3.06 8.19
CA SER A 47 -8.08 -2.28 9.43
C SER A 47 -9.17 -1.20 9.59
N ARG A 48 -9.76 -0.72 8.48
CA ARG A 48 -10.89 0.22 8.50
C ARG A 48 -12.24 -0.46 8.77
N GLY A 49 -12.36 -1.78 8.55
CA GLY A 49 -13.56 -2.56 8.84
C GLY A 49 -13.94 -2.65 10.33
N ASP A 50 -12.98 -2.42 11.23
CA ASP A 50 -13.19 -2.53 12.68
C ASP A 50 -13.67 -1.22 13.36
N LYS A 51 -13.50 -0.06 12.70
CA LYS A 51 -13.79 1.26 13.32
C LYS A 51 -15.17 1.84 12.98
N GLY A 52 -16.06 1.06 12.36
CA GLY A 52 -17.42 1.47 12.02
C GLY A 52 -18.44 1.47 13.17
N GLY A 53 -18.06 1.04 14.38
CA GLY A 53 -19.00 0.82 15.49
C GLY A 53 -19.10 1.91 16.58
N LEU A 54 -18.28 2.97 16.58
CA LEU A 54 -18.11 3.82 17.80
C LEU A 54 -18.24 5.33 17.59
N ARG A 55 -19.12 5.78 16.68
CA ARG A 55 -19.39 7.22 16.47
C ARG A 55 -20.89 7.54 16.25
N LEU A 56 -21.79 6.83 16.91
CA LEU A 56 -23.24 7.17 16.92
C LEU A 56 -23.84 7.35 18.33
N SER A 57 -23.04 7.47 19.40
CA SER A 57 -23.56 7.69 20.76
C SER A 57 -22.71 8.68 21.56
N ALA A 58 -22.50 9.89 21.01
CA ALA A 58 -21.83 10.99 21.73
C ALA A 58 -22.36 12.38 21.35
N ALA A 59 -23.60 12.45 20.87
CA ALA A 59 -24.34 13.69 20.66
C ALA A 59 -25.82 13.43 20.93
N ALA A 60 -26.13 13.18 22.20
CA ALA A 60 -27.46 13.26 22.79
C ALA A 60 -27.39 14.35 23.87
#